data_AF-A0A9Q3IW83-F1
#
_entry.id   AF-A0A9Q3IW83-F1
#
_cell.length_a   1.000
_cell.length_b   1.000
_cell.length_c   1.000
_cell.angle_alpha   90.00
_cell.angle_beta   90.00
_cell.angle_gamma   90.00
#
_symmetry.space_group_name_H-M   'P 1'
#
loop_
_entity.id
_entity.type
_entity.pdbx_description
1 polymer ?
#
loop_
_entity_poly.entity_id
_entity_poly.type
_entity_poly.pdbx_seq_one_letter_code
_entity_poly.pdbx_strand_id
1 'polypeptide(L)'
;MENAFESAIWNSEKDKALTWFLKQKYILSALHPKMSDSMMNIKILIKCGGELEHAIKCRCVEPCSTEYYIKAMEDIITRTRTGKTWTRIPMESKMVSKTSR
;
A
#
# COMPACT_ATOMS: atom_id res chain seq x y z
N MET A 1 -3.43 -23.21 -3.52
CA MET A 1 -3.26 -21.98 -4.33
C MET A 1 -4.15 -20.90 -3.72
N GLU A 2 -4.03 -20.72 -2.40
CA GLU A 2 -4.91 -19.82 -1.64
C GLU A 2 -4.26 -18.44 -1.65
N ASN A 3 -4.81 -17.62 -2.55
CA ASN A 3 -4.69 -16.17 -2.70
C ASN A 3 -3.34 -15.53 -2.35
N ALA A 4 -2.36 -15.67 -3.26
CA ALA A 4 -1.16 -14.82 -3.28
C ALA A 4 -1.50 -13.31 -3.27
N PHE A 5 -2.70 -12.93 -3.75
CA PHE A 5 -3.25 -11.58 -3.64
C PHE A 5 -3.73 -11.23 -2.22
N GLU A 6 -4.26 -12.18 -1.44
CA GLU A 6 -4.78 -11.87 -0.11
C GLU A 6 -3.67 -11.55 0.89
N SER A 7 -2.56 -12.28 0.81
CA SER A 7 -1.36 -12.04 1.62
C SER A 7 -0.46 -10.92 1.09
N ALA A 8 -0.76 -10.36 -0.09
CA ALA A 8 0.00 -9.25 -0.66
C ALA A 8 -0.43 -7.93 -0.01
N ILE A 9 0.37 -7.46 0.94
CA ILE A 9 0.25 -6.11 1.52
C ILE A 9 1.30 -5.21 0.87
N TRP A 10 0.90 -4.00 0.53
CA TRP A 10 1.80 -2.99 -0.03
C TRP A 10 2.87 -2.57 0.99
N ASN A 11 4.13 -2.52 0.57
CA ASN A 11 5.23 -2.00 1.39
C ASN A 11 6.03 -0.94 0.61
N SER A 12 5.92 0.33 1.02
CA SER A 12 6.56 1.44 0.30
C SER A 12 8.09 1.44 0.35
N GLU A 13 8.70 0.70 1.28
CA GLU A 13 10.16 0.63 1.43
C GLU A 13 10.77 -0.46 0.53
N LYS A 14 9.99 -1.48 0.17
CA LYS A 14 10.45 -2.66 -0.59
C LYS A 14 9.89 -2.71 -2.00
N ASP A 15 8.66 -2.25 -2.20
CA ASP A 15 7.93 -2.40 -3.44
C ASP A 15 7.89 -1.09 -4.25
N LYS A 16 7.94 -1.24 -5.57
CA LYS A 16 7.68 -0.13 -6.52
C LYS A 16 6.22 -0.15 -6.93
N ALA A 17 5.56 1.01 -6.93
CA ALA A 17 4.11 1.10 -7.12
C ALA A 17 3.66 0.46 -8.42
N LEU A 18 4.32 0.82 -9.53
CA LEU A 18 4.05 0.25 -10.85
C LEU A 18 4.20 -1.28 -10.86
N THR A 19 5.35 -1.80 -10.41
CA THR A 19 5.64 -3.24 -10.47
C THR A 19 4.69 -4.05 -9.60
N TRP A 20 4.42 -3.58 -8.39
CA TRP A 20 3.53 -4.26 -7.46
C TRP A 20 2.09 -4.22 -7.95
N PHE A 21 1.61 -3.06 -8.41
CA PHE A 21 0.23 -2.90 -8.89
C PHE A 21 -0.03 -3.81 -10.09
N LEU A 22 0.88 -3.84 -11.08
CA LEU A 22 0.77 -4.72 -12.24
C LEU A 22 0.81 -6.20 -11.85
N LYS A 23 1.66 -6.58 -10.89
CA LYS A 23 1.72 -7.96 -10.37
C LYS A 23 0.39 -8.37 -9.73
N GLN A 24 -0.19 -7.52 -8.89
CA GLN A 24 -1.48 -7.82 -8.27
C GLN A 24 -2.61 -7.89 -9.29
N LYS A 25 -2.60 -7.00 -10.28
CA LYS A 25 -3.56 -7.01 -11.41
C LYS A 25 -3.46 -8.30 -12.22
N TYR A 26 -2.24 -8.75 -12.51
CA TYR A 26 -2.01 -10.02 -13.22
C TYR A 26 -2.57 -11.21 -12.42
N ILE A 27 -2.30 -11.27 -11.11
CA ILE A 27 -2.82 -12.32 -10.23
C ILE A 27 -4.35 -12.28 -10.17
N LEU A 28 -4.96 -11.10 -10.00
CA LEU A 28 -6.41 -10.95 -9.99
C LEU A 28 -7.05 -11.30 -11.32
N SER A 29 -6.41 -10.96 -12.44
CA SER A 29 -6.90 -11.32 -13.78
C SER A 29 -6.85 -12.83 -14.00
N ALA A 30 -5.79 -13.50 -13.53
CA ALA A 30 -5.68 -14.95 -13.58
C ALA A 30 -6.72 -15.66 -12.68
N LEU A 31 -7.00 -15.10 -11.50
CA LEU A 31 -7.98 -15.66 -10.54
C LEU A 31 -9.44 -15.34 -10.91
N HIS A 32 -9.68 -14.15 -11.48
CA HIS A 32 -11.01 -13.64 -11.79
C HIS A 32 -11.06 -13.02 -13.19
N PRO A 33 -11.00 -13.83 -14.26
CA PRO A 33 -10.96 -13.34 -15.65
C PRO A 33 -12.24 -12.59 -16.08
N LYS A 34 -13.34 -12.74 -15.35
CA LYS A 34 -14.61 -12.04 -15.60
C LYS A 34 -14.73 -10.69 -14.87
N MET A 35 -13.75 -10.32 -14.06
CA MET A 35 -13.79 -9.08 -13.29
C MET A 35 -13.43 -7.89 -14.18
N SER A 36 -14.10 -6.75 -13.99
CA SER A 36 -13.78 -5.52 -14.73
C SER A 36 -12.48 -4.89 -14.22
N ASP A 37 -11.77 -4.20 -15.11
CA ASP A 37 -10.51 -3.53 -14.82
C ASP A 37 -10.62 -2.55 -13.64
N SER A 38 -11.68 -1.73 -13.63
CA SER A 38 -11.97 -0.80 -12.53
C SER A 38 -12.11 -1.52 -11.19
N MET A 39 -12.80 -2.67 -11.19
CA MET A 39 -13.02 -3.46 -9.98
C MET A 39 -11.72 -4.11 -9.49
N MET A 40 -10.86 -4.58 -10.41
CA MET A 40 -9.53 -5.05 -10.06
C MET A 40 -8.69 -3.92 -9.44
N ASN A 41 -8.70 -2.73 -10.04
CA ASN A 41 -7.96 -1.57 -9.55
C ASN A 41 -8.39 -1.19 -8.12
N ILE A 42 -9.70 -1.14 -7.84
CA ILE A 42 -10.24 -0.87 -6.50
C ILE A 42 -9.79 -1.93 -5.50
N LYS A 43 -9.86 -3.22 -5.85
CA LYS A 43 -9.39 -4.30 -4.97
C LYS A 43 -7.91 -4.16 -4.62
N ILE A 44 -7.07 -3.79 -5.59
CA ILE A 44 -5.64 -3.57 -5.36
C ILE A 44 -5.42 -2.39 -4.42
N LEU A 45 -6.19 -1.30 -4.55
CA LEU A 45 -6.08 -0.14 -3.66
C LEU A 45 -6.42 -0.47 -2.21
N ILE A 46 -7.41 -1.35 -1.97
CA ILE A 46 -7.74 -1.81 -0.62
C ILE A 46 -6.53 -2.50 0.04
N LYS A 47 -5.65 -3.12 -0.75
CA LYS A 47 -4.41 -3.73 -0.25
C LYS A 47 -3.29 -2.73 0.06
N CYS A 48 -3.40 -1.48 -0.41
CA CYS A 48 -2.52 -0.38 -0.01
C CYS A 48 -2.79 0.04 1.44
N GLY A 49 -4.08 0.04 1.84
CA GLY A 49 -4.54 0.33 3.19
C GLY A 49 -4.25 1.75 3.70
N GLY A 50 -4.91 2.10 4.81
CA GLY A 50 -4.64 3.29 5.61
C GLY A 50 -4.68 4.62 4.83
N GLU A 51 -3.68 5.46 5.07
CA GLU A 51 -3.59 6.80 4.48
C GLU A 51 -3.32 6.76 2.96
N LEU A 52 -2.62 5.73 2.47
CA LEU A 52 -2.31 5.62 1.04
C LEU A 52 -3.56 5.30 0.22
N GLU A 53 -4.39 4.37 0.69
CA GLU A 53 -5.68 4.10 0.05
C GLU A 53 -6.55 5.36 0.00
N HIS A 54 -6.66 6.07 1.13
CA HIS A 54 -7.47 7.28 1.23
C HIS A 54 -6.95 8.40 0.33
N ALA A 55 -5.63 8.62 0.30
CA ALA A 55 -5.00 9.64 -0.53
C ALA A 55 -5.18 9.36 -2.04
N ILE A 56 -5.10 8.10 -2.46
CA ILE A 56 -5.33 7.72 -3.86
C ILE A 56 -6.81 7.93 -4.22
N LYS A 57 -7.75 7.47 -3.38
CA LYS A 57 -9.20 7.68 -3.59
C LYS A 57 -9.58 9.16 -3.65
N CYS A 58 -8.95 10.00 -2.84
CA CYS A 58 -9.19 11.45 -2.88
C CYS A 58 -8.72 12.10 -4.19
N ARG A 59 -7.74 11.51 -4.88
CA ARG A 59 -7.20 11.99 -6.16
C ARG A 59 -7.83 11.38 -7.40
N CYS A 60 -8.38 10.17 -7.29
CA CYS A 60 -9.04 9.46 -8.38
C CYS A 60 -10.56 9.55 -8.21
N VAL A 61 -11.20 10.50 -8.89
CA VAL A 61 -12.67 10.52 -9.04
C VAL A 61 -13.03 9.53 -10.15
N GLU A 62 -13.74 8.46 -9.82
CA GLU A 62 -14.08 7.39 -10.77
C GLU A 62 -14.94 7.90 -11.95
N PRO A 63 -14.77 7.34 -13.17
CA PRO A 63 -13.87 6.24 -13.55
C PRO A 63 -12.45 6.73 -13.92
N CYS A 64 -11.42 6.17 -13.27
CA CYS A 64 -10.01 6.46 -13.55
C CYS A 64 -9.31 5.21 -14.15
N SER A 65 -8.41 5.42 -15.12
CA SER A 65 -7.61 4.34 -15.73
C SER A 65 -6.55 3.78 -14.77
N THR A 66 -6.12 2.54 -14.99
CA THR A 66 -5.02 1.91 -14.22
C THR A 66 -3.78 2.79 -14.15
N GLU A 67 -3.38 3.40 -15.26
CA GLU A 67 -2.22 4.29 -15.34
C GLU A 67 -2.35 5.49 -14.41
N TYR A 68 -3.57 6.03 -14.29
CA TYR A 68 -3.83 7.16 -13.42
C TYR A 68 -3.73 6.76 -11.94
N TYR A 69 -4.20 5.57 -11.56
CA TYR A 69 -4.01 5.02 -10.22
C TYR A 69 -2.53 4.80 -9.89
N ILE A 70 -1.75 4.22 -10.81
CA ILE A 70 -0.31 4.00 -10.60
C ILE A 70 0.40 5.35 -10.45
N LYS A 71 0.11 6.32 -11.32
CA LYS A 71 0.71 7.66 -11.26
C LYS A 71 0.35 8.40 -9.98
N ALA A 72 -0.90 8.32 -9.54
CA ALA A 72 -1.35 8.91 -8.28
C ALA A 72 -0.63 8.27 -7.09
N MET A 73 -0.51 6.94 -7.09
CA MET A 73 0.21 6.18 -6.06
C MET A 73 1.68 6.59 -6.01
N GLU A 74 2.38 6.63 -7.15
CA GLU A 74 3.79 7.08 -7.22
C GLU A 74 3.96 8.52 -6.75
N ASP A 75 3.07 9.43 -7.14
CA ASP A 75 3.12 10.82 -6.71
C ASP A 75 2.94 10.96 -5.18
N ILE A 76 2.00 10.22 -4.58
CA ILE A 76 1.76 10.24 -3.12
C ILE A 76 2.96 9.67 -2.37
N ILE A 77 3.50 8.53 -2.80
CA ILE A 77 4.66 7.91 -2.15
C ILE A 77 5.87 8.83 -2.24
N THR A 78 6.10 9.43 -3.40
CA THR A 78 7.24 10.32 -3.66
C THR A 78 7.14 11.64 -2.87
N ARG A 79 5.95 12.23 -2.80
CA ARG A 79 5.75 13.55 -2.17
C ARG A 79 5.54 13.49 -0.67
N THR A 80 4.82 12.48 -0.18
CA THR A 80 4.28 12.50 1.18
C THR A 80 5.08 11.61 2.15
N ARG A 81 6.00 10.75 1.65
CA ARG A 81 6.69 9.70 2.44
C ARG A 81 5.73 8.78 3.21
N THR A 82 4.45 8.75 2.83
CA THR A 82 3.42 7.92 3.45
C THR A 82 3.71 6.46 3.11
N GLY A 83 3.92 5.63 4.13
CA GLY A 83 4.35 4.24 3.99
C GLY A 83 5.71 3.95 4.62
N LYS A 84 6.43 4.96 5.12
CA LYS A 84 7.43 4.70 6.16
C LYS A 84 6.67 4.21 7.38
N THR A 85 6.88 2.94 7.72
CA THR A 85 6.59 2.49 9.08
C THR A 85 7.34 3.45 9.98
N TRP A 86 6.66 4.36 10.67
CA TRP A 86 7.26 5.03 11.80
C TRP A 86 7.56 3.89 12.76
N THR A 87 8.79 3.39 12.73
CA THR A 87 9.33 2.67 13.86
C THR A 87 9.13 3.63 15.01
N ARG A 88 8.14 3.33 15.86
CA ARG A 88 8.12 3.89 17.21
C ARG A 88 9.50 3.58 17.73
N ILE A 89 10.35 4.60 17.78
CA ILE A 89 11.60 4.56 18.53
C ILE A 89 11.14 4.07 19.90
N PRO A 90 11.55 2.89 20.38
CA PRO A 90 11.27 2.54 21.75
C PRO A 90 11.97 3.63 22.55
N MET A 91 11.18 4.50 23.19
CA MET A 91 11.69 5.35 24.25
C MET A 91 12.14 4.38 25.33
N GLU A 92 13.40 3.93 25.25
CA GLU A 92 14.08 3.26 26.34
C GLU A 92 14.02 4.23 27.52
N SER A 93 13.01 4.00 28.36
CA SER A 93 12.93 4.56 29.68
C SER A 93 14.12 3.97 30.42
N LYS A 94 15.24 4.70 30.44
CA LYS A 94 16.31 4.46 31.40
C LYS A 94 15.69 4.62 32.79
N MET A 95 15.18 3.53 33.35
CA MET A 95 15.04 3.37 34.78
C MET A 95 16.45 3.49 35.36
N VAL A 96 16.80 4.69 35.84
CA VAL A 96 17.96 4.85 36.70
C VAL A 96 17.58 4.23 38.03
N SER A 97 17.97 2.98 38.22
CA SER A 97 17.95 2.30 39.50
C SER A 97 18.87 3.06 40.45
N LYS A 98 18.28 3.94 41.26
CA LYS A 98 18.98 4.62 42.35
C LYS A 98 19.10 3.62 43.50
N THR A 99 20.16 2.82 43.46
CA THR A 99 20.55 1.92 44.56
C THR A 99 22.01 2.16 44.88
N SER A 100 22.29 2.27 46.19
CA SER A 100 23.60 2.36 46.86
C SER A 100 24.18 3.78 46.94
N ARG A 101 24.70 4.23 48.08
CA ARG A 101 24.77 3.72 49.45
C ARG A 101 25.18 4.91 50.31
#